data_AF-A0A2T1CMA9-F1
#
_entry.id   AF-A0A2T1CMA9-F1
#
_cell.length_a   1.000
_cell.length_b   1.000
_cell.length_c   1.000
_cell.angle_alpha   90.00
_cell.angle_beta   90.00
_cell.angle_gamma   90.00
#
_symmetry.space_group_name_H-M   'P 1'
#
loop_
_entity.id
_entity.type
_entity.pdbx_description
1 polymer ?
#
loop_
_entity_poly.entity_id
_entity_poly.type
_entity_poly.pdbx_seq_one_letter_code
_entity_poly.pdbx_strand_id
1 'polypeptide(L)'
;MKPLSVGNVVSAGLRIYRDNFKQYFKSAFLGYLWILVPVYGWAKYSAMMGMIARLAYQEVTEQPETARDAQRNVKPKMWDFLVAGILVGLILFVAIIPFSIIIGLVGAMAGFIFDQNSPIGMVAGVLLIIVALLLFVFGLLWLISRLFLVELPLAVEENVTATSTIKRSWNLTKGSVGRIQLIVLIGFLISLPILVVTNIASLIFQTLIGAGLENAPSLAAIGTILYLLLAFAGGALMIPFWQAIKAVIYYDLRLRREGMDIDLRK
;
A
#
# COMPACT_ATOMS: atom_id res chain seq x y z
N MET A 1 -16.51 6.12 -22.74
CA MET A 1 -16.63 4.92 -21.90
C MET A 1 -16.99 5.32 -20.47
N LYS A 2 -17.98 4.67 -19.85
CA LYS A 2 -18.34 4.96 -18.45
C LYS A 2 -17.24 4.45 -17.51
N PRO A 3 -16.96 5.16 -16.41
CA PRO A 3 -15.94 4.72 -15.49
C PRO A 3 -16.29 3.37 -14.86
N LEU A 4 -15.32 2.45 -14.69
CA LEU A 4 -15.54 1.28 -13.83
C LEU A 4 -16.06 1.78 -12.48
N SER A 5 -17.19 1.25 -12.02
CA SER A 5 -17.69 1.61 -10.70
C SER A 5 -16.66 1.22 -9.65
N VAL A 6 -16.66 1.91 -8.51
CA VAL A 6 -15.72 1.62 -7.42
C VAL A 6 -15.86 0.16 -6.95
N GLY A 7 -17.10 -0.32 -6.84
CA GLY A 7 -17.38 -1.73 -6.53
C GLY A 7 -16.78 -2.69 -7.55
N ASN A 8 -16.93 -2.42 -8.85
CA ASN A 8 -16.40 -3.28 -9.91
C ASN A 8 -14.87 -3.40 -9.85
N VAL A 9 -14.16 -2.31 -9.52
CA VAL A 9 -12.69 -2.35 -9.38
C VAL A 9 -12.27 -3.28 -8.26
N VAL A 10 -12.92 -3.19 -7.11
CA VAL A 10 -12.61 -4.00 -5.94
C VAL A 10 -13.00 -5.47 -6.17
N SER A 11 -14.17 -5.72 -6.76
CA SER A 11 -14.61 -7.07 -7.11
C SER A 11 -13.70 -7.72 -8.16
N ALA A 12 -13.22 -6.97 -9.15
CA ALA A 12 -12.25 -7.45 -10.12
C ALA A 12 -10.91 -7.78 -9.46
N GLY A 13 -10.39 -6.91 -8.58
CA GLY A 13 -9.17 -7.17 -7.82
C GLY A 13 -9.28 -8.43 -6.95
N LEU A 14 -10.42 -8.61 -6.27
CA LEU A 14 -10.69 -9.80 -5.47
C LEU A 14 -10.77 -11.07 -6.32
N ARG A 15 -11.43 -10.99 -7.49
CA ARG A 15 -11.54 -12.12 -8.43
C ARG A 15 -10.16 -12.55 -8.92
N ILE A 16 -9.35 -11.62 -9.41
CA ILE A 16 -7.98 -11.90 -9.91
C ILE A 16 -7.13 -12.55 -8.83
N TYR A 17 -7.19 -12.03 -7.60
CA TYR A 17 -6.48 -12.61 -6.48
C TYR A 17 -6.96 -14.03 -6.16
N ARG A 18 -8.28 -14.23 -6.07
CA ARG A 18 -8.87 -15.54 -5.75
C ARG A 18 -8.48 -16.58 -6.80
N ASP A 19 -8.57 -16.23 -8.08
CA ASP A 19 -8.32 -17.14 -9.19
C ASP A 19 -6.82 -17.54 -9.25
N ASN A 20 -5.91 -16.70 -8.74
CA ASN A 20 -4.46 -16.94 -8.68
C ASN A 20 -3.88 -17.10 -7.26
N PHE A 21 -4.72 -17.45 -6.28
CA PHE A 21 -4.41 -17.35 -4.85
C PHE A 21 -3.07 -18.01 -4.47
N LYS A 22 -2.87 -19.28 -4.84
CA LYS A 22 -1.67 -20.06 -4.44
C LYS A 22 -0.38 -19.42 -4.95
N GLN A 23 -0.38 -18.97 -6.22
CA GLN A 23 0.79 -18.38 -6.86
C GLN A 23 1.12 -17.02 -6.25
N TYR A 24 0.10 -16.18 -6.07
CA TYR A 24 0.31 -14.83 -5.53
C TYR A 24 0.66 -14.86 -4.05
N PHE A 25 -0.01 -15.69 -3.25
CA PHE A 25 0.29 -15.86 -1.84
C PHE A 25 1.73 -16.37 -1.63
N LYS A 26 2.14 -17.41 -2.37
CA LYS A 26 3.53 -17.93 -2.29
C LYS A 26 4.55 -16.84 -2.66
N SER A 27 4.28 -16.08 -3.71
CA SER A 27 5.16 -14.99 -4.13
C SER A 27 5.23 -13.89 -3.07
N ALA A 28 4.10 -13.47 -2.52
CA ALA A 28 4.04 -12.46 -1.46
C ALA A 28 4.76 -12.93 -0.20
N PHE A 29 4.55 -14.18 0.22
CA PHE A 29 5.17 -14.76 1.41
C PHE A 29 6.70 -14.86 1.26
N LEU A 30 7.19 -15.36 0.12
CA LEU A 30 8.61 -15.36 -0.19
C LEU A 30 9.17 -13.94 -0.24
N GLY A 31 8.39 -12.96 -0.72
CA GLY A 31 8.74 -11.55 -0.68
C GLY A 31 8.95 -11.05 0.75
N TYR A 32 8.01 -11.33 1.66
CA TYR A 32 8.12 -10.93 3.07
C TYR A 32 9.38 -11.44 3.75
N LEU A 33 9.82 -12.66 3.44
CA LEU A 33 11.09 -13.19 3.98
C LEU A 33 12.30 -12.32 3.59
N TRP A 34 12.28 -11.67 2.44
CA TRP A 34 13.36 -10.77 2.01
C TRP A 34 13.39 -9.45 2.80
N ILE A 35 12.32 -9.05 3.50
CA ILE A 35 12.35 -7.84 4.34
C ILE A 35 13.42 -7.94 5.43
N LEU A 36 13.72 -9.16 5.91
CA LEU A 36 14.73 -9.43 6.92
C LEU A 36 16.16 -9.13 6.47
N VAL A 37 16.41 -9.06 5.15
CA VAL A 37 17.73 -8.75 4.59
C VAL A 37 17.74 -7.29 4.15
N PRO A 38 18.47 -6.39 4.85
CA PRO A 38 18.49 -4.98 4.51
C PRO A 38 18.98 -4.72 3.08
N VAL A 39 18.50 -3.62 2.49
CA VAL A 39 18.89 -3.11 1.16
C VAL A 39 18.58 -4.07 0.02
N TYR A 40 19.33 -5.17 -0.13
CA TYR A 40 19.12 -6.16 -1.20
C TYR A 40 17.75 -6.84 -1.06
N GLY A 41 17.40 -7.27 0.15
CA GLY A 41 16.12 -7.92 0.40
C GLY A 41 14.94 -6.95 0.27
N TRP A 42 15.13 -5.69 0.63
CA TRP A 42 14.12 -4.65 0.38
C TRP A 42 13.91 -4.40 -1.11
N ALA A 43 15.00 -4.33 -1.89
CA ALA A 43 14.91 -4.22 -3.35
C ALA A 43 14.18 -5.42 -3.96
N LYS A 44 14.50 -6.62 -3.47
CA LYS A 44 13.87 -7.86 -3.91
C LYS A 44 12.40 -7.95 -3.52
N TYR A 45 12.04 -7.53 -2.30
CA TYR A 45 10.66 -7.40 -1.85
C TYR A 45 9.87 -6.46 -2.76
N SER A 46 10.37 -5.25 -3.00
CA SER A 46 9.71 -4.26 -3.86
C SER A 46 9.55 -4.77 -5.30
N ALA A 47 10.56 -5.43 -5.85
CA ALA A 47 10.49 -6.05 -7.16
C ALA A 47 9.45 -7.19 -7.20
N MET A 48 9.36 -8.03 -6.15
CA MET A 48 8.34 -9.08 -6.08
C MET A 48 6.92 -8.49 -6.02
N MET A 49 6.73 -7.35 -5.36
CA MET A 49 5.44 -6.65 -5.36
C MET A 49 5.10 -6.07 -6.72
N GLY A 50 6.07 -5.46 -7.40
CA GLY A 50 5.94 -5.05 -8.81
C GLY A 50 5.62 -6.22 -9.75
N MET A 51 6.21 -7.40 -9.51
CA MET A 51 5.93 -8.62 -10.28
C MET A 51 4.48 -9.08 -10.11
N ILE A 52 3.95 -9.12 -8.87
CA ILE A 52 2.54 -9.47 -8.64
C ILE A 52 1.63 -8.43 -9.30
N ALA A 53 1.97 -7.14 -9.22
CA ALA A 53 1.22 -6.07 -9.87
C ALA A 53 1.18 -6.23 -11.40
N ARG A 54 2.31 -6.60 -12.01
CA ARG A 54 2.43 -6.89 -13.44
C ARG A 54 1.58 -8.09 -13.84
N LEU A 55 1.67 -9.20 -13.11
CA LEU A 55 0.85 -10.39 -13.37
C LEU A 55 -0.64 -10.05 -13.31
N ALA A 56 -1.06 -9.30 -12.28
CA ALA A 56 -2.45 -8.88 -12.16
C ALA A 56 -2.87 -7.91 -13.29
N TYR A 57 -1.96 -7.02 -13.74
CA TYR A 57 -2.24 -6.12 -14.86
C TYR A 57 -2.41 -6.89 -16.16
N GLN A 58 -1.56 -7.88 -16.41
CA GLN A 58 -1.62 -8.74 -17.59
C GLN A 58 -2.90 -9.58 -17.64
N GLU A 59 -3.39 -10.02 -16.47
CA GLU A 59 -4.70 -10.67 -16.35
C GLU A 59 -5.85 -9.72 -16.72
N VAL A 60 -5.78 -8.44 -16.30
CA VAL A 60 -6.79 -7.42 -16.62
C VAL A 60 -6.79 -7.09 -18.12
N THR A 61 -5.63 -7.12 -18.77
CA THR A 61 -5.50 -6.88 -20.21
C THR A 61 -5.75 -8.12 -21.08
N GLU A 62 -6.19 -9.23 -20.47
CA GLU A 62 -6.43 -10.52 -21.16
C GLU A 62 -5.19 -11.06 -21.91
N GLN A 63 -4.00 -10.73 -21.41
CA GLN A 63 -2.70 -11.18 -21.95
C GLN A 63 -1.88 -11.87 -20.85
N PRO A 64 -2.33 -13.02 -20.32
CA PRO A 64 -1.73 -13.64 -19.14
C PRO A 64 -0.26 -13.98 -19.37
N GLU A 65 0.59 -13.52 -18.46
CA GLU A 65 2.04 -13.74 -18.49
C GLU A 65 2.43 -14.79 -17.44
N THR A 66 3.41 -15.65 -17.74
CA THR A 66 3.88 -16.62 -16.74
C THR A 66 4.68 -15.93 -15.63
N ALA A 67 4.71 -16.51 -14.43
CA ALA A 67 5.52 -15.96 -13.33
C ALA A 67 7.01 -15.82 -13.68
N ARG A 68 7.52 -16.72 -14.53
CA ARG A 68 8.93 -16.70 -14.97
C ARG A 68 9.21 -15.53 -15.91
N ASP A 69 8.30 -15.25 -16.83
CA ASP A 69 8.43 -14.13 -17.76
C ASP A 69 8.28 -12.80 -17.01
N ALA A 70 7.29 -12.70 -16.11
CA ALA A 70 7.14 -11.54 -15.25
C ALA A 70 8.41 -11.29 -14.41
N GLN A 71 9.00 -12.33 -13.84
CA GLN A 71 10.25 -12.23 -13.09
C GLN A 71 11.42 -11.78 -13.99
N ARG A 72 11.52 -12.30 -15.22
CA ARG A 72 12.57 -11.92 -16.18
C ARG A 72 12.50 -10.43 -16.53
N ASN A 73 11.29 -9.89 -16.63
CA ASN A 73 11.06 -8.48 -16.95
C ASN A 73 11.28 -7.54 -15.76
N VAL A 74 10.97 -7.99 -14.54
CA VAL A 74 11.06 -7.16 -13.33
C VAL A 74 12.44 -7.21 -12.65
N LYS A 75 13.14 -8.36 -12.71
CA LYS A 75 14.44 -8.55 -12.05
C LYS A 75 15.52 -7.52 -12.45
N PRO A 76 15.66 -7.12 -13.72
CA PRO A 76 16.65 -6.10 -14.10
C PRO A 76 16.40 -4.73 -13.45
N LYS A 77 15.12 -4.41 -13.18
CA LYS A 77 14.67 -3.13 -12.60
C LYS A 77 14.61 -3.14 -11.06
N MET A 78 15.12 -4.19 -10.41
CA MET A 78 15.01 -4.36 -8.95
C MET A 78 15.54 -3.15 -8.16
N TRP A 79 16.64 -2.55 -8.63
CA TRP A 79 17.20 -1.36 -8.00
C TRP A 79 16.35 -0.11 -8.24
N ASP A 80 15.73 0.02 -9.41
CA ASP A 80 14.78 1.12 -9.66
C ASP A 80 13.55 1.00 -8.74
N PHE A 81 13.10 -0.21 -8.41
CA PHE A 81 12.03 -0.41 -7.43
C PHE A 81 12.44 0.07 -6.04
N LEU A 82 13.68 -0.21 -5.62
CA LEU A 82 14.22 0.27 -4.35
C LEU A 82 14.31 1.80 -4.34
N VAL A 83 14.89 2.39 -5.38
CA VAL A 83 15.04 3.85 -5.49
C VAL A 83 13.67 4.51 -5.53
N ALA A 84 12.69 3.97 -6.27
CA ALA A 84 11.33 4.49 -6.30
C ALA A 84 10.68 4.44 -4.91
N GLY A 85 10.86 3.33 -4.18
CA GLY A 85 10.37 3.19 -2.80
C GLY A 85 11.00 4.21 -1.85
N ILE A 86 12.31 4.42 -1.93
CA ILE A 86 13.03 5.44 -1.13
C ILE A 86 12.55 6.84 -1.48
N LEU A 87 12.40 7.17 -2.77
CA LEU A 87 11.93 8.47 -3.22
C LEU A 87 10.50 8.74 -2.76
N VAL A 88 9.60 7.76 -2.86
CA VAL A 88 8.22 7.88 -2.32
C VAL A 88 8.26 8.07 -0.81
N GLY A 89 9.07 7.29 -0.10
CA GLY A 89 9.25 7.44 1.35
C GLY A 89 9.75 8.83 1.73
N LEU A 90 10.73 9.36 1.00
CA LEU A 90 11.27 10.71 1.20
C LEU A 90 10.21 11.79 0.92
N ILE A 91 9.43 11.65 -0.15
CA ILE A 91 8.33 12.59 -0.46
C ILE A 91 7.30 12.60 0.67
N LEU A 92 6.89 11.44 1.18
CA LEU A 92 5.95 11.34 2.30
C LEU A 92 6.55 11.91 3.59
N PHE A 93 7.82 11.62 3.88
CA PHE A 93 8.52 12.14 5.05
C PHE A 93 8.61 13.67 5.03
N VAL A 94 9.06 14.24 3.91
CA VAL A 94 9.14 15.70 3.72
C VAL A 94 7.76 16.34 3.78
N ALA A 95 6.72 15.67 3.25
CA ALA A 95 5.36 16.17 3.33
C ALA A 95 4.83 16.23 4.77
N ILE A 96 5.26 15.34 5.67
CA ILE A 96 4.82 15.34 7.08
C ILE A 96 5.35 16.56 7.84
N ILE A 97 6.56 17.06 7.53
CA ILE A 97 7.20 18.18 8.24
C ILE A 97 6.30 19.43 8.36
N PRO A 98 5.78 20.04 7.28
CA PRO A 98 4.92 21.22 7.39
C PRO A 98 3.63 20.91 8.15
N PHE A 99 3.07 19.70 8.01
CA PHE A 99 1.90 19.31 8.78
C PHE A 99 2.19 19.20 10.27
N SER A 100 3.33 18.63 10.66
CA SER A 100 3.75 18.56 12.07
C SER A 100 3.92 19.94 12.68
N ILE A 101 4.46 20.91 11.92
CA ILE A 101 4.56 22.30 12.36
C ILE A 101 3.16 22.90 12.57
N ILE A 102 2.25 22.73 11.61
CA ILE A 102 0.87 23.23 11.73
C ILE A 102 0.16 22.61 12.93
N ILE A 103 0.23 21.29 13.09
CA ILE A 103 -0.38 20.57 14.23
C ILE A 103 0.24 21.04 15.55
N GLY A 104 1.55 21.28 15.61
CA GLY A 104 2.22 21.81 16.80
C GLY A 104 1.73 23.21 17.17
N LEU A 105 1.58 24.10 16.20
CA LEU A 105 1.05 25.45 16.40
C LEU A 105 -0.41 25.42 16.85
N VAL A 106 -1.24 24.63 16.17
CA VAL A 106 -2.65 24.39 16.53
C VAL A 106 -2.75 23.83 17.95
N GLY A 107 -1.90 22.86 18.29
CA GLY A 107 -1.85 22.27 19.63
C GLY A 107 -1.48 23.27 20.71
N ALA A 108 -0.49 24.14 20.45
CA ALA A 108 -0.14 25.23 21.35
C ALA A 108 -1.30 26.21 21.54
N MET A 109 -1.96 26.62 20.45
CA MET A 109 -3.15 27.48 20.51
C MET A 109 -4.29 26.83 21.30
N ALA A 110 -4.57 25.54 21.06
CA ALA A 110 -5.56 24.80 21.83
C ALA A 110 -5.19 24.74 23.32
N GLY A 111 -3.90 24.58 23.65
CA GLY A 111 -3.39 24.63 25.02
C GLY A 111 -3.70 25.96 25.72
N PHE A 112 -3.43 27.10 25.06
CA PHE A 112 -3.78 28.42 25.59
C PHE A 112 -5.29 28.63 25.76
N ILE A 113 -6.10 28.00 24.92
CA ILE A 113 -7.57 28.05 25.03
C ILE A 113 -8.04 27.20 26.22
N PHE A 114 -7.45 26.04 26.44
CA PHE A 114 -7.78 25.15 27.55
C PHE A 114 -7.42 25.77 28.91
N ASP A 115 -6.31 26.50 28.99
CA ASP A 115 -5.84 27.16 30.22
C ASP A 115 -6.84 28.23 30.73
N GLN A 116 -7.65 28.81 29.84
CA GLN A 116 -8.68 29.78 30.22
C GLN A 116 -9.86 29.18 31.00
N ASN A 117 -9.94 27.85 31.14
CA ASN A 117 -10.96 27.10 31.89
C ASN A 117 -12.42 27.51 31.59
N SER A 118 -12.66 28.05 30.39
CA SER A 118 -14.00 28.39 29.91
C SER A 118 -14.60 27.18 29.19
N PRO A 119 -15.86 26.78 29.50
CA PRO A 119 -16.54 25.71 28.76
C PRO A 119 -16.58 25.95 27.25
N ILE A 120 -16.75 27.22 26.83
CA ILE A 120 -16.73 27.62 25.42
C ILE A 120 -15.33 27.45 24.83
N GLY A 121 -14.30 27.83 25.59
CA GLY A 121 -12.90 27.62 25.20
C GLY A 121 -12.58 26.15 25.00
N MET A 122 -12.97 25.27 25.93
CA MET A 122 -12.75 23.82 25.80
C MET A 122 -13.36 23.26 24.51
N VAL A 123 -14.61 23.61 24.20
CA VAL A 123 -15.24 23.17 22.95
C VAL A 123 -14.49 23.71 21.73
N ALA A 124 -14.12 24.99 21.74
CA ALA A 124 -13.38 25.61 20.65
C ALA A 124 -11.99 24.97 20.43
N GLY A 125 -11.25 24.68 21.49
CA GLY A 125 -9.93 24.04 21.42
C GLY A 125 -10.02 22.60 20.89
N VAL A 126 -11.02 21.83 21.31
CA VAL A 126 -11.26 20.47 20.79
C VAL A 126 -11.62 20.52 19.31
N LEU A 127 -12.54 21.40 18.90
CA LEU A 127 -12.91 21.57 17.49
C LEU A 127 -11.72 21.97 16.63
N LEU A 128 -10.87 22.87 17.12
CA LEU A 128 -9.65 23.30 16.44
C LEU A 128 -8.67 22.15 16.20
N ILE A 129 -8.47 21.27 17.21
CA ILE A 129 -7.67 20.04 17.06
C ILE A 129 -8.30 19.09 16.03
N ILE A 130 -9.61 18.87 16.10
CA ILE A 130 -10.32 17.99 15.17
C ILE A 130 -10.17 18.49 13.73
N VAL A 131 -10.36 19.78 13.49
CA VAL A 131 -10.21 20.38 12.16
C VAL A 131 -8.79 20.23 11.64
N ALA A 132 -7.78 20.49 12.47
CA ALA A 132 -6.38 20.30 12.08
C ALA A 132 -6.06 18.84 11.75
N LEU A 133 -6.57 17.89 12.55
CA LEU A 133 -6.40 16.46 12.32
C LEU A 133 -7.07 16.03 11.00
N LEU A 134 -8.29 16.53 10.72
CA LEU A 134 -8.98 16.24 9.47
C LEU A 134 -8.18 16.76 8.27
N LEU A 135 -7.72 18.01 8.31
CA LEU A 135 -6.90 18.59 7.24
C LEU A 135 -5.61 17.78 7.01
N PHE A 136 -4.98 17.32 8.08
CA PHE A 136 -3.80 16.44 8.01
C PHE A 136 -4.13 15.12 7.32
N VAL A 137 -5.17 14.42 7.77
CA VAL A 137 -5.59 13.13 7.21
C VAL A 137 -5.98 13.29 5.73
N PHE A 138 -6.78 14.30 5.39
CA PHE A 138 -7.17 14.57 4.00
C PHE A 138 -5.96 14.91 3.11
N GLY A 139 -5.03 15.73 3.61
CA GLY A 139 -3.81 16.08 2.89
C GLY A 139 -2.93 14.86 2.61
N LEU A 140 -2.72 14.01 3.62
CA LEU A 140 -1.96 12.77 3.46
C LEU A 140 -2.65 11.78 2.53
N LEU A 141 -3.95 11.54 2.68
CA LEU A 141 -4.70 10.66 1.80
C LEU A 141 -4.69 11.14 0.36
N TRP A 142 -4.74 12.46 0.14
CA TRP A 142 -4.60 13.04 -1.19
C TRP A 142 -3.24 12.73 -1.78
N LEU A 143 -2.15 12.92 -1.02
CA LEU A 143 -0.79 12.66 -1.47
C LEU A 143 -0.54 11.16 -1.75
N ILE A 144 -0.98 10.28 -0.83
CA ILE A 144 -0.88 8.82 -1.00
C ILE A 144 -1.59 8.38 -2.28
N SER A 145 -2.78 8.93 -2.54
CA SER A 145 -3.55 8.61 -3.75
C SER A 145 -2.80 8.98 -5.03
N ARG A 146 -1.95 10.02 -5.01
CA ARG A 146 -1.10 10.41 -6.15
C ARG A 146 0.04 9.46 -6.42
N LEU A 147 0.57 8.86 -5.35
CA LEU A 147 1.72 7.95 -5.37
C LEU A 147 1.31 6.47 -5.38
N PHE A 148 0.01 6.18 -5.33
CA PHE A 148 -0.53 4.83 -5.18
C PHE A 148 -0.12 3.87 -6.31
N LEU A 149 0.12 4.40 -7.52
CA LEU A 149 0.37 3.62 -8.73
C LEU A 149 1.84 3.55 -9.14
N VAL A 150 2.78 4.07 -8.34
CA VAL A 150 4.21 4.19 -8.69
C VAL A 150 4.87 2.85 -9.10
N GLU A 151 4.40 1.73 -8.55
CA GLU A 151 4.96 0.41 -8.84
C GLU A 151 4.60 -0.11 -10.25
N LEU A 152 3.43 0.29 -10.79
CA LEU A 152 2.85 -0.29 -12.00
C LEU A 152 3.54 0.17 -13.29
N PRO A 153 3.78 1.47 -13.54
CA PRO A 153 4.53 1.92 -14.71
C PRO A 153 5.92 1.29 -14.76
N LEU A 154 6.59 1.16 -13.60
CA LEU A 154 7.92 0.57 -13.53
C LEU A 154 7.89 -0.93 -13.88
N ALA A 155 6.86 -1.65 -13.44
CA ALA A 155 6.70 -3.08 -13.68
C ALA A 155 6.26 -3.41 -15.13
N VAL A 156 5.38 -2.59 -15.71
CA VAL A 156 4.72 -2.87 -16.99
C VAL A 156 5.42 -2.21 -18.18
N GLU A 157 5.82 -0.95 -18.06
CA GLU A 157 6.31 -0.17 -19.19
C GLU A 157 7.81 -0.36 -19.43
N GLU A 158 8.21 -0.29 -20.70
CA GLU A 158 9.61 -0.32 -21.09
C GLU A 158 10.26 1.05 -20.85
N ASN A 159 11.54 1.07 -20.45
CA ASN A 159 12.35 2.28 -20.29
C ASN A 159 11.84 3.32 -19.26
N VAL A 160 11.12 2.88 -18.23
CA VAL A 160 10.75 3.71 -17.08
C VAL A 160 11.78 3.55 -15.95
N THR A 161 12.16 4.67 -15.33
CA THR A 161 13.11 4.78 -14.22
C THR A 161 12.36 5.19 -12.95
N ALA A 162 13.00 5.05 -11.78
CA ALA A 162 12.44 5.40 -10.48
C ALA A 162 11.81 6.81 -10.39
N THR A 163 12.42 7.82 -11.02
CA THR A 163 11.90 9.21 -10.99
C THR A 163 10.78 9.43 -11.99
N SER A 164 10.86 8.83 -13.18
CA SER A 164 9.84 8.99 -14.22
C SER A 164 8.55 8.25 -13.86
N THR A 165 8.63 7.12 -13.14
CA THR A 165 7.42 6.43 -12.66
C THR A 165 6.59 7.26 -11.67
N ILE A 166 7.24 8.07 -10.82
CA ILE A 166 6.55 8.97 -9.88
C ILE A 166 5.79 10.06 -10.66
N LYS A 167 6.44 10.68 -11.64
CA LYS A 167 5.78 11.66 -12.52
C LYS A 167 4.61 11.04 -13.28
N ARG A 168 4.77 9.80 -13.74
CA ARG A 168 3.71 9.06 -14.43
C ARG A 168 2.52 8.80 -13.52
N SER A 169 2.73 8.24 -12.31
CA SER A 169 1.68 8.04 -11.31
C SER A 169 0.96 9.36 -10.99
N TRP A 170 1.71 10.45 -10.81
CA TRP A 170 1.14 11.77 -10.53
C TRP A 170 0.21 12.25 -11.64
N ASN A 171 0.64 12.09 -12.90
CA ASN A 171 -0.14 12.49 -14.06
C ASN A 171 -1.38 11.61 -14.23
N LEU A 172 -1.26 10.29 -14.10
CA LEU A 172 -2.37 9.34 -14.28
C LEU A 172 -3.48 9.51 -13.25
N THR A 173 -3.15 9.97 -12.03
CA THR A 173 -4.11 10.14 -10.93
C THR A 173 -4.81 11.50 -10.89
N LYS A 174 -4.49 12.45 -11.81
CA LYS A 174 -5.09 13.81 -11.88
C LYS A 174 -6.62 13.78 -12.09
N GLY A 175 -7.40 14.22 -11.11
CA GLY A 175 -8.86 14.27 -11.24
C GLY A 175 -9.56 12.93 -10.94
N SER A 176 -8.82 11.89 -10.53
CA SER A 176 -9.38 10.62 -10.05
C SER A 176 -9.07 10.34 -8.57
N VAL A 177 -8.53 11.33 -7.84
CA VAL A 177 -8.10 11.17 -6.44
C VAL A 177 -9.23 10.70 -5.53
N GLY A 178 -10.39 11.37 -5.53
CA GLY A 178 -11.53 10.96 -4.70
C GLY A 178 -12.02 9.55 -5.00
N ARG A 179 -11.96 9.12 -6.28
CA ARG A 179 -12.30 7.75 -6.67
C ARG A 179 -11.28 6.74 -6.17
N ILE A 180 -9.99 7.04 -6.27
CA ILE A 180 -8.92 6.19 -5.72
C ILE A 180 -9.08 6.07 -4.20
N GLN A 181 -9.35 7.17 -3.49
CA GLN A 181 -9.61 7.16 -2.05
C GLN A 181 -10.79 6.26 -1.68
N LEU A 182 -11.90 6.32 -2.43
CA LEU A 182 -13.06 5.46 -2.18
C LEU A 182 -12.73 3.99 -2.45
N ILE A 183 -11.98 3.68 -3.52
CA ILE A 183 -11.54 2.31 -3.81
C ILE A 183 -10.62 1.80 -2.70
N VAL A 184 -9.66 2.61 -2.26
CA VAL A 184 -8.75 2.27 -1.15
C VAL A 184 -9.51 2.10 0.15
N LEU A 185 -10.52 2.94 0.43
CA LEU A 185 -11.37 2.80 1.60
C LEU A 185 -12.13 1.47 1.58
N ILE A 186 -12.78 1.11 0.48
CA ILE A 186 -13.47 -0.19 0.37
C ILE A 186 -12.47 -1.35 0.46
N GLY A 187 -11.32 -1.26 -0.22
CA GLY A 187 -10.27 -2.27 -0.11
C GLY A 187 -9.79 -2.44 1.33
N PHE A 188 -9.63 -1.35 2.06
CA PHE A 188 -9.28 -1.35 3.47
C PHE A 188 -10.35 -2.04 4.31
N LEU A 189 -11.63 -1.70 4.13
CA LEU A 189 -12.75 -2.35 4.83
C LEU A 189 -12.80 -3.86 4.59
N ILE A 190 -12.51 -4.32 3.37
CA ILE A 190 -12.44 -5.76 3.04
C ILE A 190 -11.22 -6.43 3.71
N SER A 191 -10.12 -5.70 3.89
CA SER A 191 -8.93 -6.22 4.58
C SER A 191 -9.08 -6.29 6.11
N LEU A 192 -10.04 -5.58 6.70
CA LEU A 192 -10.22 -5.49 8.17
C LEU A 192 -10.37 -6.84 8.86
N PRO A 193 -11.22 -7.79 8.42
CA PRO A 193 -11.38 -9.07 9.12
C PRO A 193 -10.06 -9.83 9.22
N ILE A 194 -9.27 -9.82 8.14
CA ILE A 194 -8.00 -10.53 8.11
C ILE A 194 -6.96 -9.80 8.96
N LEU A 195 -6.97 -8.46 8.98
CA LEU A 195 -6.15 -7.67 9.89
C LEU A 195 -6.48 -7.98 11.35
N VAL A 196 -7.77 -8.02 11.72
CA VAL A 196 -8.23 -8.34 13.08
C VAL A 196 -7.77 -9.74 13.49
N VAL A 197 -8.03 -10.75 12.66
CA VAL A 197 -7.61 -12.14 12.93
C VAL A 197 -6.09 -12.24 13.10
N THR A 198 -5.32 -11.60 12.21
CA THR A 198 -3.85 -11.61 12.26
C THR A 198 -3.33 -10.91 13.52
N ASN A 199 -3.94 -9.79 13.94
CA ASN A 199 -3.54 -9.07 15.14
C ASN A 199 -3.90 -9.83 16.42
N ILE A 200 -5.09 -10.43 16.49
CA ILE A 200 -5.49 -11.28 17.63
C ILE A 200 -4.54 -12.47 17.75
N ALA A 201 -4.27 -13.17 16.64
CA ALA A 201 -3.33 -14.28 16.65
C ALA A 201 -1.92 -13.82 17.07
N SER A 202 -1.46 -12.67 16.56
CA SER A 202 -0.18 -12.06 16.94
C SER A 202 -0.10 -11.76 18.44
N LEU A 203 -1.17 -11.20 19.02
CA LEU A 203 -1.25 -10.88 20.44
C LEU A 203 -1.17 -12.14 21.30
N ILE A 204 -1.91 -13.19 20.94
CA ILE A 204 -1.88 -14.49 21.64
C ILE A 204 -0.45 -15.06 21.63
N PHE A 205 0.20 -15.09 20.46
CA PHE A 205 1.57 -15.58 20.35
C PHE A 205 2.57 -14.77 21.17
N GLN A 206 2.48 -13.43 21.15
CA GLN A 206 3.36 -12.57 21.93
C GLN A 206 3.20 -12.82 23.44
N THR A 207 1.97 -12.97 23.94
CA THR A 207 1.72 -13.29 25.35
C THR A 207 2.30 -14.65 25.74
N LEU A 208 2.11 -15.67 24.90
CA LEU A 208 2.66 -17.02 25.14
C LEU A 208 4.19 -17.03 25.15
N ILE A 209 4.80 -16.31 24.20
CA ILE A 209 6.26 -16.15 24.13
C ILE A 209 6.77 -15.41 25.37
N GLY A 210 6.13 -14.31 25.78
CA GLY A 210 6.50 -13.54 26.95
C GLY A 210 6.47 -14.37 28.23
N ALA A 211 5.40 -15.13 28.47
CA ALA A 211 5.31 -16.05 29.60
C ALA A 211 6.36 -17.20 29.54
N GLY A 212 6.71 -17.63 28.33
CA GLY A 212 7.73 -18.65 28.08
C GLY A 212 9.17 -18.16 28.28
N LEU A 213 9.45 -16.86 28.07
CA LEU A 213 10.80 -16.29 28.20
C LEU A 213 11.34 -16.41 29.63
N GLU A 214 10.47 -16.28 30.64
CA GLU A 214 10.85 -16.38 32.05
C GLU A 214 11.15 -17.82 32.48
N ASN A 215 10.53 -18.81 31.83
CA ASN A 215 10.53 -20.20 32.27
C ASN A 215 11.41 -21.12 31.39
N ALA A 216 11.51 -20.86 30.09
CA ALA A 216 12.24 -21.69 29.12
C ALA A 216 12.69 -20.88 27.89
N PRO A 217 13.87 -20.22 27.95
CA PRO A 217 14.35 -19.34 26.88
C PRO A 217 14.49 -20.01 25.50
N SER A 218 14.81 -21.31 25.45
CA SER A 218 14.92 -22.07 24.20
C SER A 218 13.57 -22.28 23.51
N LEU A 219 12.50 -22.50 24.27
CA LEU A 219 11.14 -22.61 23.72
C LEU A 219 10.62 -21.24 23.26
N ALA A 220 10.99 -20.17 23.96
CA ALA A 220 10.64 -18.80 23.56
C ALA A 220 11.29 -18.40 22.20
N ALA A 221 12.51 -18.86 21.93
CA ALA A 221 13.16 -18.64 20.64
C ALA A 221 12.39 -19.30 19.48
N ILE A 222 11.94 -20.55 19.67
CA ILE A 222 11.08 -21.26 18.69
C ILE A 222 9.76 -20.53 18.51
N GLY A 223 9.12 -20.10 19.62
CA GLY A 223 7.89 -19.32 19.59
C GLY A 223 8.04 -18.02 18.79
N THR A 224 9.17 -17.32 18.95
CA THR A 224 9.47 -16.09 18.20
C THR A 224 9.56 -16.35 16.70
N ILE A 225 10.21 -17.44 16.27
CA ILE A 225 10.28 -17.81 14.85
C ILE A 225 8.88 -18.13 14.30
N LEU A 226 8.07 -18.88 15.05
CA LEU A 226 6.69 -19.20 14.65
C LEU A 226 5.83 -17.93 14.55
N TYR A 227 5.98 -17.00 15.50
CA TYR A 227 5.33 -15.70 15.45
C TYR A 227 5.71 -14.90 14.20
N LEU A 228 7.00 -14.84 13.85
CA LEU A 228 7.46 -14.16 12.64
C LEU A 228 6.86 -14.78 11.38
N LEU A 229 6.82 -16.11 11.28
CA LEU A 229 6.21 -16.81 10.15
C LEU A 229 4.71 -16.53 10.05
N LEU A 230 4.00 -16.50 11.18
CA LEU A 230 2.58 -16.15 11.23
C LEU A 230 2.34 -14.71 10.79
N ALA A 231 3.14 -13.76 11.30
CA ALA A 231 3.04 -12.35 10.94
C ALA A 231 3.29 -12.14 9.44
N PHE A 232 4.27 -12.83 8.88
CA PHE A 232 4.58 -12.77 7.45
C PHE A 232 3.49 -13.45 6.60
N ALA A 233 2.92 -14.56 7.05
CA ALA A 233 1.79 -15.19 6.39
C ALA A 233 0.57 -14.26 6.38
N GLY A 234 0.24 -13.64 7.51
CA GLY A 234 -0.85 -12.66 7.62
C GLY A 234 -0.66 -11.45 6.69
N GLY A 235 0.56 -10.90 6.63
CA GLY A 235 0.89 -9.83 5.69
C GLY A 235 0.79 -10.28 4.22
N ALA A 236 1.31 -11.47 3.90
CA ALA A 236 1.30 -12.04 2.55
C ALA A 236 -0.10 -12.30 2.00
N LEU A 237 -1.10 -12.53 2.86
CA LEU A 237 -2.50 -12.67 2.44
C LEU A 237 -3.09 -11.37 1.86
N MET A 238 -2.61 -10.21 2.31
CA MET A 238 -3.16 -8.91 1.93
C MET A 238 -2.56 -8.37 0.63
N ILE A 239 -1.26 -8.58 0.43
CA ILE A 239 -0.54 -7.89 -0.64
C ILE A 239 -1.08 -8.21 -2.04
N PRO A 240 -1.34 -9.47 -2.42
CA PRO A 240 -1.91 -9.79 -3.73
C PRO A 240 -3.21 -9.04 -4.05
N PHE A 241 -4.08 -8.89 -3.05
CA PHE A 241 -5.33 -8.16 -3.19
C PHE A 241 -5.08 -6.68 -3.51
N TRP A 242 -4.18 -6.04 -2.77
CA TRP A 242 -3.80 -4.64 -3.03
C TRP A 242 -3.13 -4.45 -4.38
N GLN A 243 -2.26 -5.38 -4.80
CA GLN A 243 -1.60 -5.31 -6.10
C GLN A 243 -2.58 -5.51 -7.26
N ALA A 244 -3.57 -6.40 -7.10
CA ALA A 244 -4.63 -6.57 -8.09
C ALA A 244 -5.52 -5.31 -8.20
N ILE A 245 -5.87 -4.67 -7.09
CA ILE A 245 -6.58 -3.38 -7.11
C ILE A 245 -5.77 -2.31 -7.85
N LYS A 246 -4.47 -2.16 -7.53
CA LYS A 246 -3.59 -1.21 -8.22
C LYS A 246 -3.57 -1.47 -9.72
N ALA A 247 -3.46 -2.74 -10.14
CA ALA A 247 -3.47 -3.13 -11.54
C ALA A 247 -4.77 -2.75 -12.28
N VAL A 248 -5.94 -3.02 -11.69
CA VAL A 248 -7.24 -2.66 -12.27
C VAL A 248 -7.39 -1.14 -12.38
N ILE A 249 -7.00 -0.38 -11.35
CA ILE A 249 -7.01 1.09 -11.40
C ILE A 249 -6.07 1.61 -12.48
N TYR A 250 -4.87 1.03 -12.56
CA TYR A 250 -3.87 1.43 -13.55
C TYR A 250 -4.38 1.26 -14.97
N TYR A 251 -4.93 0.07 -15.28
CA TYR A 251 -5.55 -0.22 -16.56
C TYR A 251 -6.68 0.76 -16.90
N ASP A 252 -7.61 0.97 -15.98
CA ASP A 252 -8.76 1.87 -16.18
C ASP A 252 -8.34 3.34 -16.37
N LEU A 253 -7.31 3.82 -15.68
CA LEU A 253 -6.80 5.19 -15.87
C LEU A 253 -6.03 5.34 -17.18
N ARG A 254 -5.24 4.32 -17.55
CA ARG A 254 -4.49 4.29 -18.80
C ARG A 254 -5.43 4.27 -20.00
N LEU A 255 -6.46 3.43 -19.97
CA LEU A 255 -7.47 3.32 -21.02
C LEU A 255 -8.15 4.67 -21.30
N ARG A 256 -8.43 5.46 -20.26
CA ARG A 256 -9.11 6.75 -20.39
C ARG A 256 -8.23 7.89 -20.88
N ARG A 257 -6.98 7.93 -20.42
CA ARG A 257 -6.07 9.04 -20.73
C ARG A 257 -5.30 8.84 -22.02
N GLU A 258 -4.96 7.58 -22.29
CA GLU A 258 -4.09 7.20 -23.40
C GLU A 258 -4.90 6.56 -24.54
N GLY A 259 -6.20 6.32 -24.35
CA GLY A 259 -7.09 5.88 -25.43
C GLY A 259 -6.76 4.49 -25.98
N MET A 260 -6.23 3.58 -25.16
CA MET A 260 -5.73 2.26 -25.58
C MET A 260 -6.73 1.39 -26.40
N ASP A 261 -8.01 1.72 -26.43
CA ASP A 261 -9.02 1.03 -27.28
C ASP A 261 -8.95 1.41 -28.77
N ILE A 262 -8.18 2.44 -29.14
CA ILE A 262 -8.03 2.87 -30.54
C ILE A 262 -7.00 2.00 -31.29
N ASP A 263 -5.99 1.46 -30.59
CA ASP A 263 -4.94 0.62 -31.20
C ASP A 263 -5.30 -0.88 -31.26
N LEU A 264 -6.27 -1.36 -30.47
CA LEU A 264 -6.71 -2.76 -30.50
C LEU A 264 -7.75 -3.08 -31.60
N ARG A 265 -8.23 -2.05 -32.33
CA ARG A 265 -9.18 -2.19 -33.46
C ARG A 265 -8.57 -1.94 -34.83
N LYS A 266 -7.24 -1.90 -34.93
CA LYS A 266 -6.50 -1.91 -36.21
C LYS A 266 -5.83 -3.26 -36.38
#